data_AF-A0A9Q0YDP2-F1
#
_entry.id   AF-A0A9Q0YDP2-F1
#
_cell.length_a   1.000
_cell.length_b   1.000
_cell.length_c   1.000
_cell.angle_alpha   90.00
_cell.angle_beta   90.00
_cell.angle_gamma   90.00
#
_symmetry.space_group_name_H-M   'P 1'
#
loop_
_entity.id
_entity.type
_entity.pdbx_description
1 polymer ?
#
loop_
_entity_poly.entity_id
_entity_poly.type
_entity_poly.pdbx_seq_one_letter_code
_entity_poly.pdbx_strand_id
1 'polypeptide(L)'
;MQSLNETYSSTPKVLIAGDSILRDFSKEDFEDNVTVLCLRGGTVSDLQQKLDESDITSGINNVILHIGTNDFANNTPVPEITGQFEALITAIQIKNPTPTKVCISGPCPRLDIHCDTVIELSNSLKELAEKSDCNFIDNVKSFSYGDGEVVKSLFYDDVHLSQSGSDKSKAKFTSIGPVCLRDKRRFNRQRKAYNERAPHLTYGSYRPSYSYQTRRQNPRRYNTYVDWNKQSASDYARGCYKCGERNHNETTCRHPQPLVCNNCRRPGHKSRFCRQQ
;
A
#
# COMPACT_ATOMS: atom_id res chain seq x y z
N MET A 1 22.55 -42.22 -19.73
CA MET A 1 21.35 -41.40 -19.49
C MET A 1 21.65 -40.48 -18.32
N GLN A 2 22.16 -39.27 -18.61
CA GLN A 2 22.37 -38.23 -17.61
C GLN A 2 21.02 -37.57 -17.33
N SER A 3 20.53 -37.69 -16.10
CA SER A 3 19.38 -36.93 -15.63
C SER A 3 19.78 -35.46 -15.57
N LEU A 4 19.22 -34.65 -16.46
CA LEU A 4 19.26 -33.20 -16.37
C LEU A 4 18.56 -32.83 -15.07
N ASN A 5 19.34 -32.46 -14.05
CA ASN A 5 18.83 -31.83 -12.85
C ASN A 5 18.12 -30.55 -13.28
N GLU A 6 16.79 -30.52 -13.14
CA GLU A 6 16.02 -29.30 -13.15
C GLU A 6 16.59 -28.39 -12.06
N THR A 7 17.41 -27.41 -12.46
CA THR A 7 17.73 -26.26 -11.64
C THR A 7 16.44 -25.46 -11.47
N TYR A 8 15.62 -25.84 -10.49
CA TYR A 8 14.57 -24.99 -9.97
C TYR A 8 15.25 -23.71 -9.49
N SER A 9 15.19 -22.68 -10.33
CA SER A 9 15.48 -21.31 -9.93
C SER A 9 14.49 -20.97 -8.81
N SER A 10 14.94 -21.07 -7.57
CA SER A 10 14.10 -20.77 -6.41
C SER A 10 13.64 -19.33 -6.52
N THR A 11 12.33 -19.12 -6.58
CA THR A 11 11.73 -17.78 -6.59
C THR A 11 12.33 -16.95 -5.44
N PRO A 12 12.83 -15.73 -5.70
CA PRO A 12 13.49 -14.93 -4.67
C PRO A 12 12.57 -14.70 -3.47
N LYS A 13 13.04 -14.97 -2.25
CA LYS A 13 12.28 -14.73 -1.03
C LYS A 13 12.34 -13.25 -0.66
N VAL A 14 11.20 -12.70 -0.25
CA VAL A 14 11.05 -11.30 0.12
C VAL A 14 10.51 -11.17 1.53
N LEU A 15 11.09 -10.27 2.33
CA LEU A 15 10.53 -9.84 3.61
C LEU A 15 10.08 -8.38 3.51
N ILE A 16 8.87 -8.11 3.96
CA ILE A 16 8.34 -6.78 4.19
C ILE A 16 8.20 -6.64 5.70
N ALA A 17 9.05 -5.83 6.32
CA ALA A 17 9.08 -5.64 7.77
C ALA A 17 8.75 -4.19 8.13
N GLY A 18 7.92 -3.99 9.15
CA GLY A 18 7.49 -2.65 9.50
C GLY A 18 6.55 -2.56 10.67
N ASP A 19 6.00 -1.37 10.87
CA ASP A 19 5.15 -1.03 12.01
C ASP A 19 3.65 -1.27 11.77
N SER A 20 2.78 -0.55 12.50
CA SER A 20 1.32 -0.64 12.39
C SER A 20 0.77 -0.25 11.02
N ILE A 21 1.51 0.47 10.18
CA ILE A 21 1.10 0.76 8.79
C ILE A 21 0.92 -0.54 7.98
N LEU A 22 1.69 -1.58 8.30
CA LEU A 22 1.61 -2.87 7.64
C LEU A 22 0.53 -3.81 8.20
N ARG A 23 -0.21 -3.40 9.23
CA ARG A 23 -1.14 -4.32 9.94
C ARG A 23 -2.22 -4.94 9.05
N ASP A 24 -2.59 -4.24 7.96
CA ASP A 24 -3.63 -4.63 7.00
C ASP A 24 -3.03 -5.28 5.73
N PHE A 25 -1.76 -5.69 5.81
CA PHE A 25 -1.06 -6.45 4.79
C PHE A 25 -1.20 -7.93 5.15
N SER A 26 -2.05 -8.62 4.40
CA SER A 26 -2.29 -10.04 4.59
C SER A 26 -1.39 -10.88 3.70
N LYS A 27 -1.11 -12.12 4.09
CA LYS A 27 -0.41 -13.10 3.23
C LYS A 27 -1.14 -13.34 1.91
N GLU A 28 -2.46 -13.14 1.89
CA GLU A 28 -3.29 -13.30 0.68
C GLU A 28 -3.09 -12.17 -0.33
N ASP A 29 -2.50 -11.05 0.08
CA ASP A 29 -2.22 -9.94 -0.83
C ASP A 29 -1.02 -10.20 -1.74
N PHE A 30 -0.11 -11.09 -1.32
CA PHE A 30 1.17 -11.32 -1.98
C PHE A 30 1.35 -12.78 -2.44
N GLU A 31 2.34 -13.01 -3.30
CA GLU A 31 2.80 -14.36 -3.64
C GLU A 31 3.44 -15.08 -2.44
N ASP A 32 3.51 -16.42 -2.50
CA ASP A 32 3.94 -17.27 -1.37
C ASP A 32 5.41 -17.06 -0.96
N ASN A 33 6.21 -16.42 -1.81
CA ASN A 33 7.60 -16.04 -1.53
C ASN A 33 7.73 -14.75 -0.70
N VAL A 34 6.63 -14.07 -0.37
CA VAL A 34 6.63 -12.84 0.42
C VAL A 34 6.19 -13.10 1.85
N THR A 35 7.04 -12.73 2.81
CA THR A 35 6.72 -12.73 4.23
C THR A 35 6.50 -11.31 4.70
N VAL A 36 5.42 -11.07 5.45
CA VAL A 36 5.14 -9.77 6.08
C VAL A 36 5.34 -9.90 7.59
N LEU A 37 6.19 -9.05 8.15
CA LEU A 37 6.45 -8.92 9.58
C LEU A 37 5.94 -7.54 10.04
N CYS A 38 4.90 -7.54 10.87
CA CYS A 38 4.31 -6.32 11.43
C CYS A 38 4.59 -6.27 12.94
N LEU A 39 5.31 -5.24 13.37
CA LEU A 39 5.60 -4.91 14.77
C LEU A 39 4.78 -3.69 15.15
N ARG A 40 3.56 -3.91 15.65
CA ARG A 40 2.66 -2.79 16.02
C ARG A 40 3.29 -1.94 17.13
N GLY A 41 3.38 -0.63 16.90
CA GLY A 41 4.07 0.29 17.82
C GLY A 41 5.59 0.11 17.86
N GLY A 42 6.15 -0.74 17.00
CA GLY A 42 7.57 -1.06 16.98
C GLY A 42 8.42 0.09 16.47
N THR A 43 9.62 0.17 17.03
CA THR A 43 10.72 1.08 16.68
C THR A 43 11.74 0.40 15.78
N VAL A 44 12.70 1.14 15.22
CA VAL A 44 13.78 0.54 14.42
C VAL A 44 14.57 -0.48 15.23
N SER A 45 14.83 -0.16 16.50
CA SER A 45 15.51 -1.05 17.45
C SER A 45 14.75 -2.35 17.70
N ASP A 46 13.43 -2.28 17.89
CA ASP A 46 12.59 -3.47 18.09
C ASP A 46 12.65 -4.41 16.87
N LEU A 47 12.67 -3.84 15.67
CA LEU A 47 12.81 -4.62 14.45
C LEU A 47 14.18 -5.29 14.36
N GLN A 48 15.26 -4.56 14.68
CA GLN A 48 16.60 -5.13 14.71
C GLN A 48 16.66 -6.32 15.65
N GLN A 49 16.21 -6.16 16.90
CA GLN A 49 16.15 -7.24 17.88
C GLN A 49 15.34 -8.43 17.33
N LYS A 50 14.19 -8.17 16.70
CA LYS A 50 13.35 -9.24 16.15
C LYS A 50 14.02 -10.02 15.02
N LEU A 51 14.80 -9.34 14.17
CA LEU A 51 15.54 -10.00 13.09
C LEU A 51 16.77 -10.74 13.60
N ASP A 52 17.34 -10.34 14.73
CA ASP A 52 18.46 -11.03 15.38
C ASP A 52 17.99 -12.32 16.05
N GLU A 53 16.88 -12.28 16.78
CA GLU A 53 16.29 -13.43 17.50
C GLU A 53 15.68 -14.49 16.58
N SER A 54 15.44 -14.16 15.30
CA SER A 54 14.73 -15.04 14.39
C SER A 54 15.57 -15.43 13.17
N ASP A 55 15.33 -16.65 12.69
CA ASP A 55 15.86 -17.10 11.40
C ASP A 55 15.04 -16.58 10.21
N ILE A 56 14.16 -15.59 10.43
CA ILE A 56 13.28 -15.04 9.39
C ILE A 56 14.11 -14.48 8.24
N THR A 57 15.29 -13.93 8.51
CA THR A 57 16.17 -13.39 7.47
C THR A 57 16.92 -14.45 6.68
N SER A 58 16.91 -15.73 7.09
CA SER A 58 17.71 -16.78 6.45
C SER A 58 17.22 -17.07 5.03
N GLY A 59 18.11 -16.90 4.06
CA GLY A 59 17.83 -17.14 2.64
C GLY A 59 16.88 -16.12 2.02
N ILE A 60 16.77 -14.93 2.62
CA ILE A 60 16.03 -13.80 2.04
C ILE A 60 16.90 -13.10 1.00
N ASN A 61 16.29 -12.75 -0.13
CA ASN A 61 16.98 -12.04 -1.21
C ASN A 61 16.65 -10.55 -1.21
N ASN A 62 15.47 -10.18 -0.73
CA ASN A 62 15.01 -8.79 -0.74
C ASN A 62 14.31 -8.44 0.57
N VAL A 63 14.61 -7.28 1.12
CA VAL A 63 13.98 -6.76 2.34
C VAL A 63 13.42 -5.37 2.07
N ILE A 64 12.16 -5.14 2.44
CA ILE A 64 11.54 -3.81 2.48
C ILE A 64 11.33 -3.44 3.94
N LEU A 65 11.89 -2.31 4.36
CA LEU A 65 11.79 -1.78 5.72
C LEU A 65 10.82 -0.59 5.73
N HIS A 66 9.74 -0.68 6.50
CA HIS A 66 8.76 0.39 6.68
C HIS A 66 8.52 0.64 8.19
N ILE A 67 9.44 1.34 8.83
CA ILE A 67 9.45 1.58 10.27
C ILE A 67 10.06 2.97 10.57
N GLY A 68 10.04 3.41 11.83
CA GLY A 68 10.63 4.68 12.25
C GLY A 68 9.63 5.73 12.72
N THR A 69 8.34 5.56 12.38
CA THR A 69 7.32 6.57 12.74
C THR A 69 7.01 6.59 14.25
N ASN A 70 7.25 5.48 14.95
CA ASN A 70 7.10 5.40 16.41
C ASN A 70 8.33 5.93 17.14
N ASP A 71 9.55 5.71 16.62
CA ASP A 71 10.77 6.35 17.13
C ASP A 71 10.60 7.87 17.14
N PHE A 72 10.08 8.40 16.03
CA PHE A 72 9.75 9.80 15.93
C PHE A 72 8.68 10.23 16.96
N ALA A 73 7.60 9.46 17.12
CA ALA A 73 6.57 9.75 18.12
C ALA A 73 7.10 9.72 19.57
N ASN A 74 8.19 8.99 19.81
CA ASN A 74 8.89 8.91 21.07
C ASN A 74 9.96 10.02 21.25
N ASN A 75 10.01 11.00 20.34
CA ASN A 75 10.96 12.11 20.30
C ASN A 75 12.42 11.68 20.07
N THR A 76 12.66 10.53 19.43
CA THR A 76 14.01 10.16 18.99
C THR A 76 14.47 11.09 17.85
N PRO A 77 15.66 11.71 17.95
CA PRO A 77 16.17 12.61 16.92
C PRO A 77 16.40 11.90 15.58
N VAL A 78 16.16 12.60 14.45
CA VAL A 78 16.36 12.07 13.08
C VAL A 78 17.76 11.46 12.86
N PRO A 79 18.87 12.07 13.33
CA PRO A 79 20.19 11.46 13.17
C PRO A 79 20.33 10.11 13.88
N GLU A 80 19.71 9.95 15.03
CA GLU A 80 19.73 8.69 15.79
C GLU A 80 18.92 7.61 15.07
N ILE A 81 17.71 7.93 14.60
CA ILE A 81 16.89 7.02 13.80
C ILE A 81 17.65 6.58 12.54
N THR A 82 18.30 7.52 11.85
CA THR A 82 19.08 7.24 10.65
C THR A 82 20.27 6.33 10.94
N GLY A 83 20.99 6.55 12.05
CA GLY A 83 22.06 5.66 12.51
C GLY A 83 21.57 4.24 12.84
N GLN A 84 20.39 4.11 13.44
CA GLN A 84 19.75 2.81 13.67
C GLN A 84 19.42 2.09 12.35
N PHE A 85 18.94 2.80 11.34
CA PHE A 85 18.73 2.23 10.00
C PHE A 85 20.05 1.76 9.36
N GLU A 86 21.14 2.54 9.48
CA GLU A 86 22.45 2.16 8.94
C GLU A 86 22.96 0.86 9.59
N ALA A 87 22.83 0.73 10.92
CA ALA A 87 23.16 -0.49 11.64
C ALA A 87 22.30 -1.68 11.22
N LEU A 88 20.98 -1.49 11.09
CA LEU A 88 20.03 -2.51 10.66
C LEU A 88 20.32 -3.03 9.24
N ILE A 89 20.58 -2.13 8.28
CA ILE A 89 20.93 -2.49 6.90
C ILE A 89 22.21 -3.32 6.89
N THR A 90 23.23 -2.87 7.63
CA THR A 90 24.52 -3.57 7.75
C THR A 90 24.33 -4.98 8.30
N ALA A 91 23.53 -5.12 9.37
CA ALA A 91 23.25 -6.42 9.97
C ALA A 91 22.54 -7.38 8.99
N ILE A 92 21.54 -6.89 8.24
CA ILE A 92 20.83 -7.68 7.22
C ILE A 92 21.79 -8.14 6.11
N GLN A 93 22.68 -7.27 5.66
CA GLN A 93 23.64 -7.58 4.58
C GLN A 93 24.70 -8.59 5.04
N ILE A 94 25.18 -8.50 6.29
CA ILE A 94 26.17 -9.44 6.86
C ILE A 94 25.57 -10.83 7.09
N LYS A 95 24.32 -10.91 7.58
CA LYS A 95 23.68 -12.19 7.97
C LYS A 95 23.35 -13.09 6.77
N ASN A 96 23.34 -12.57 5.54
CA ASN A 96 22.94 -13.32 4.36
C ASN A 96 24.12 -13.71 3.46
N PRO A 97 24.29 -15.01 3.13
CA PRO A 97 25.39 -15.47 2.28
C PRO A 97 25.26 -15.06 0.82
N THR A 98 24.06 -14.63 0.40
CA THR A 98 23.79 -14.07 -0.93
C THR A 98 23.54 -12.57 -0.83
N PRO A 99 23.92 -11.77 -1.85
CA PRO A 99 23.64 -10.34 -1.88
C PRO A 99 22.15 -10.07 -1.65
N THR A 100 21.83 -9.44 -0.51
CA THR A 100 20.46 -9.09 -0.14
C THR A 100 20.20 -7.65 -0.54
N LYS A 101 19.17 -7.43 -1.35
CA LYS A 101 18.74 -6.09 -1.73
C LYS A 101 17.85 -5.52 -0.64
N VAL A 102 18.25 -4.38 -0.08
CA VAL A 102 17.45 -3.68 0.91
C VAL A 102 16.75 -2.50 0.24
N CYS A 103 15.48 -2.30 0.59
CA CYS A 103 14.72 -1.12 0.25
C CYS A 103 14.20 -0.47 1.52
N ILE A 104 14.48 0.82 1.66
CA ILE A 104 13.91 1.65 2.71
C ILE A 104 12.62 2.27 2.17
N SER A 105 11.51 1.95 2.81
CA SER A 105 10.26 2.66 2.59
C SER A 105 10.16 3.79 3.59
N GLY A 106 10.28 5.04 3.11
CA GLY A 106 10.19 6.22 3.95
C GLY A 106 8.85 6.32 4.69
N PRO A 107 8.78 7.13 5.76
CA PRO A 107 7.56 7.27 6.55
C PRO A 107 6.41 7.83 5.70
N CYS A 108 5.19 7.38 5.98
CA CYS A 108 3.99 8.06 5.45
C CYS A 108 3.83 9.42 6.14
N PRO A 109 3.31 10.45 5.45
CA PRO A 109 2.85 11.67 6.10
C PRO A 109 1.87 11.36 7.21
N ARG A 110 1.90 12.16 8.27
CA ARG A 110 0.98 12.10 9.39
C ARG A 110 0.18 13.40 9.48
N LEU A 111 -1.08 13.29 9.88
CA LEU A 111 -2.00 14.43 10.02
C LEU A 111 -2.00 15.01 11.45
N ASP A 112 -1.50 14.26 12.42
CA ASP A 112 -1.47 14.62 13.85
C ASP A 112 -0.19 15.32 14.30
N ILE A 113 0.86 15.28 13.47
CA ILE A 113 2.16 15.91 13.74
C ILE A 113 2.57 16.86 12.62
N HIS A 114 3.55 17.71 12.91
CA HIS A 114 4.07 18.64 11.91
C HIS A 114 4.80 17.87 10.78
N CYS A 115 4.38 18.10 9.54
CA CYS A 115 4.89 17.40 8.35
C CYS A 115 6.41 17.58 8.15
N ASP A 116 6.99 18.70 8.60
CA ASP A 116 8.38 19.08 8.32
C ASP A 116 9.40 18.08 8.85
N THR A 117 9.15 17.50 10.02
CA THR A 117 10.05 16.49 10.61
C THR A 117 9.94 15.14 9.93
N VAL A 118 8.74 14.78 9.44
CA VAL A 118 8.55 13.57 8.62
C VAL A 118 9.27 13.71 7.29
N ILE A 119 9.24 14.93 6.70
CA ILE A 119 10.00 15.28 5.51
C ILE A 119 11.51 15.19 5.79
N GLU A 120 11.98 15.73 6.91
CA GLU A 120 13.38 15.66 7.34
C GLU A 120 13.85 14.21 7.45
N LEU A 121 13.13 13.37 8.20
CA LEU A 121 13.43 11.94 8.32
C LEU A 121 13.42 11.24 6.95
N SER A 122 12.42 11.52 6.11
CA SER A 122 12.34 10.95 4.76
C SER A 122 13.55 11.33 3.90
N ASN A 123 14.04 12.56 3.99
CA ASN A 123 15.22 13.01 3.26
C ASN A 123 16.50 12.34 3.78
N SER A 124 16.70 12.28 5.11
CA SER A 124 17.85 11.60 5.70
C SER A 124 17.89 10.10 5.36
N LEU A 125 16.75 9.42 5.38
CA LEU A 125 16.66 8.00 4.97
C LEU A 125 16.91 7.81 3.48
N LYS A 126 16.54 8.77 2.64
CA LYS A 126 16.83 8.73 1.21
C LYS A 126 18.33 8.87 0.94
N GLU A 127 19.00 9.82 1.60
CA GLU A 127 20.45 10.00 1.50
C GLU A 127 21.19 8.75 1.99
N LEU A 128 20.73 8.15 3.10
CA LEU A 128 21.25 6.89 3.60
C LEU A 128 21.06 5.76 2.57
N ALA A 129 19.88 5.64 1.96
CA ALA A 129 19.64 4.63 0.93
C ALA A 129 20.61 4.76 -0.25
N GLU A 130 20.87 5.98 -0.71
CA GLU A 130 21.85 6.26 -1.77
C GLU A 130 23.28 5.89 -1.34
N LYS A 131 23.68 6.24 -0.11
CA LYS A 131 24.99 5.90 0.47
C LYS A 131 25.20 4.39 0.62
N SER A 132 24.15 3.65 0.96
CA SER A 132 24.18 2.20 1.23
C SER A 132 23.80 1.32 0.02
N ASP A 133 23.71 1.89 -1.20
CA ASP A 133 23.28 1.20 -2.42
C ASP A 133 21.94 0.45 -2.26
N CYS A 134 20.99 1.10 -1.59
CA CYS A 134 19.66 0.60 -1.30
C CYS A 134 18.61 1.34 -2.13
N ASN A 135 17.46 0.68 -2.37
CA ASN A 135 16.32 1.34 -2.98
C ASN A 135 15.57 2.21 -1.95
N PHE A 136 14.95 3.30 -2.40
CA PHE A 136 14.12 4.15 -1.55
C PHE A 136 12.70 4.33 -2.11
N ILE A 137 11.68 4.16 -1.27
CA ILE A 137 10.29 4.51 -1.59
C ILE A 137 9.93 5.80 -0.87
N ASP A 138 9.76 6.86 -1.65
CA ASP A 138 9.26 8.15 -1.17
C ASP A 138 7.74 8.11 -0.99
N ASN A 139 7.32 7.85 0.25
CA ASN A 139 5.92 7.87 0.63
C ASN A 139 5.39 9.28 0.88
N VAL A 140 6.22 10.24 1.27
CA VAL A 140 5.76 11.62 1.46
C VAL A 140 5.18 12.16 0.15
N LYS A 141 5.94 12.07 -0.94
CA LYS A 141 5.48 12.50 -2.26
C LYS A 141 4.32 11.67 -2.79
N SER A 142 4.26 10.38 -2.43
CA SER A 142 3.23 9.47 -2.91
C SER A 142 1.89 9.65 -2.20
N PHE A 143 1.89 10.14 -0.96
CA PHE A 143 0.71 10.31 -0.13
C PHE A 143 0.28 11.78 0.02
N SER A 144 0.96 12.69 -0.69
CA SER A 144 0.60 14.10 -0.79
C SER A 144 0.16 14.49 -2.21
N TYR A 145 -0.64 15.54 -2.30
CA TYR A 145 -0.95 16.23 -3.54
C TYR A 145 0.27 17.00 -4.07
N GLY A 146 0.18 17.52 -5.29
CA GLY A 146 1.27 18.27 -5.91
C GLY A 146 1.60 19.60 -5.24
N ASP A 147 0.74 20.09 -4.34
CA ASP A 147 0.98 21.26 -3.48
C ASP A 147 1.49 20.89 -2.08
N GLY A 148 1.76 19.60 -1.82
CA GLY A 148 2.31 19.11 -0.55
C GLY A 148 1.26 18.74 0.50
N GLU A 149 -0.01 19.08 0.29
CA GLU A 149 -1.08 18.67 1.22
C GLU A 149 -1.26 17.15 1.23
N VAL A 150 -1.45 16.58 2.42
CA VAL A 150 -1.65 15.13 2.58
C VAL A 150 -3.02 14.71 2.02
N VAL A 151 -3.05 13.60 1.27
CA VAL A 151 -4.27 13.04 0.71
C VAL A 151 -5.05 12.30 1.81
N LYS A 152 -5.87 13.04 2.56
CA LYS A 152 -6.61 12.52 3.73
C LYS A 152 -7.42 11.25 3.49
N SER A 153 -7.96 11.03 2.28
CA SER A 153 -8.73 9.83 1.94
C SER A 153 -7.90 8.52 1.96
N LEU A 154 -6.57 8.62 1.95
CA LEU A 154 -5.66 7.47 2.10
C LEU A 154 -5.48 7.06 3.56
N PHE A 155 -6.07 7.78 4.51
CA PHE A 155 -6.01 7.52 5.94
C PHE A 155 -7.43 7.37 6.49
N TYR A 156 -7.63 6.55 7.53
CA TYR A 156 -8.92 6.48 8.22
C TYR A 156 -8.88 7.16 9.60
N ASP A 157 -7.68 7.32 10.17
CA ASP A 157 -7.38 8.22 11.29
C ASP A 157 -6.22 9.14 10.88
N ASP A 158 -5.59 9.85 11.82
CA ASP A 158 -4.54 10.82 11.50
C ASP A 158 -3.16 10.19 11.23
N VAL A 159 -3.02 8.86 11.35
CA VAL A 159 -1.73 8.15 11.27
C VAL A 159 -1.78 6.97 10.31
N HIS A 160 -2.82 6.16 10.39
CA HIS A 160 -2.91 4.86 9.77
C HIS A 160 -3.70 4.89 8.45
N LEU A 161 -3.28 4.02 7.54
CA LEU A 161 -3.82 3.96 6.19
C LEU A 161 -5.24 3.38 6.15
N SER A 162 -6.12 4.02 5.37
CA SER A 162 -7.38 3.42 4.92
C SER A 162 -7.08 2.27 3.96
N GLN A 163 -8.09 1.49 3.57
CA GLN A 163 -7.92 0.43 2.57
C GLN A 163 -7.29 0.97 1.27
N SER A 164 -7.71 2.14 0.80
CA SER A 164 -7.14 2.79 -0.39
C SER A 164 -5.68 3.22 -0.18
N GLY A 165 -5.32 3.65 1.03
CA GLY A 165 -3.94 3.92 1.40
C GLY A 165 -3.08 2.66 1.40
N SER A 166 -3.56 1.57 2.01
CA SER A 166 -2.86 0.28 2.03
C SER A 166 -2.67 -0.27 0.61
N ASP A 167 -3.70 -0.21 -0.24
CA ASP A 167 -3.60 -0.65 -1.64
C ASP A 167 -2.56 0.18 -2.42
N LYS A 168 -2.51 1.50 -2.18
CA LYS A 168 -1.50 2.38 -2.77
C LYS A 168 -0.09 2.02 -2.31
N SER A 169 0.09 1.74 -1.01
CA SER A 169 1.37 1.32 -0.44
C SER A 169 1.83 -0.04 -1.00
N LYS A 170 0.92 -1.03 -1.07
CA LYS A 170 1.17 -2.34 -1.69
C LYS A 170 1.64 -2.20 -3.14
N ALA A 171 0.97 -1.36 -3.94
CA ALA A 171 1.36 -1.11 -5.32
C ALA A 171 2.79 -0.51 -5.43
N LYS A 172 3.19 0.36 -4.49
CA LYS A 172 4.55 0.88 -4.44
C LYS A 172 5.58 -0.19 -4.11
N PHE A 173 5.31 -1.08 -3.17
CA PHE A 173 6.23 -2.17 -2.84
C PHE A 173 6.48 -3.08 -4.04
N THR A 174 5.46 -3.28 -4.88
CA THR A 174 5.56 -4.10 -6.09
C THR A 174 6.43 -3.49 -7.19
N SER A 175 6.70 -2.19 -7.13
CA SER A 175 7.56 -1.52 -8.10
C SER A 175 9.05 -1.86 -7.97
N ILE A 176 9.45 -2.52 -6.88
CA ILE A 176 10.87 -2.86 -6.59
C ILE A 176 11.28 -4.23 -7.18
N GLY A 177 10.35 -4.99 -7.78
CA GLY A 177 10.69 -6.01 -8.77
C GLY A 177 10.97 -7.45 -8.30
N PRO A 178 10.74 -7.83 -7.03
CA PRO A 178 10.33 -9.22 -6.76
C PRO A 178 9.08 -9.34 -5.89
N VAL A 179 8.49 -8.21 -5.45
CA VAL A 179 7.21 -8.22 -4.75
C VAL A 179 6.10 -8.26 -5.79
N CYS A 180 5.37 -9.37 -5.82
CA CYS A 180 4.22 -9.57 -6.69
C CYS A 180 2.94 -9.65 -5.85
N LEU A 181 1.89 -8.94 -6.29
CA LEU A 181 0.56 -9.11 -5.70
C LEU A 181 -0.08 -10.39 -6.22
N ARG A 182 -0.80 -11.09 -5.35
CA ARG A 182 -1.61 -12.23 -5.76
C ARG A 182 -2.81 -11.74 -6.57
N ASP A 183 -3.01 -12.33 -7.76
CA ASP A 183 -4.24 -12.07 -8.52
C ASP A 183 -5.45 -12.71 -7.81
N LYS A 184 -6.18 -11.90 -7.04
CA LYS A 184 -7.39 -12.31 -6.32
C LYS A 184 -8.48 -12.86 -7.27
N ARG A 185 -8.51 -12.46 -8.56
CA ARG A 185 -9.46 -13.02 -9.53
C ARG A 185 -9.14 -14.47 -9.85
N ARG A 186 -7.85 -14.79 -10.00
CA ARG A 186 -7.37 -16.17 -10.22
C ARG A 186 -7.66 -17.05 -9.00
N PHE A 187 -7.42 -16.55 -7.79
CA PHE A 187 -7.71 -17.26 -6.55
C PHE A 187 -9.21 -17.52 -6.37
N ASN A 188 -10.07 -16.51 -6.59
CA ASN A 188 -11.52 -16.69 -6.50
C ASN A 188 -12.06 -17.66 -7.55
N ARG A 189 -11.48 -17.70 -8.76
CA ARG A 189 -11.82 -18.71 -9.78
C ARG A 189 -11.41 -20.12 -9.34
N GLN A 190 -10.22 -20.30 -8.78
CA GLN A 190 -9.77 -21.59 -8.26
C GLN A 190 -10.63 -22.07 -7.09
N ARG A 191 -10.97 -21.17 -6.16
CA ARG A 191 -11.83 -21.48 -5.02
C ARG A 191 -13.26 -21.80 -5.44
N LYS A 192 -13.80 -21.08 -6.42
CA LYS A 192 -15.10 -21.41 -7.04
C LYS A 192 -15.05 -22.78 -7.73
N ALA A 193 -14.02 -23.06 -8.52
CA ALA A 193 -13.85 -24.34 -9.18
C ALA A 193 -13.64 -25.50 -8.18
N TYR A 194 -12.97 -25.28 -7.06
CA TYR A 194 -12.83 -26.26 -5.97
C TYR A 194 -14.18 -26.51 -5.29
N ASN A 195 -14.94 -25.48 -4.97
CA ASN A 195 -16.28 -25.62 -4.39
C ASN A 195 -17.28 -26.29 -5.35
N GLU A 196 -17.15 -26.08 -6.66
CA GLU A 196 -17.96 -26.75 -7.69
C GLU A 196 -17.52 -28.20 -7.94
N ARG A 197 -16.27 -28.56 -7.63
CA ARG A 197 -15.73 -29.92 -7.77
C ARG A 197 -15.73 -30.72 -6.48
N ALA A 198 -15.95 -30.09 -5.34
CA ALA A 198 -16.19 -30.78 -4.09
C ALA A 198 -17.48 -31.60 -4.28
N PRO A 199 -17.40 -32.93 -4.34
CA PRO A 199 -18.60 -33.74 -4.47
C PRO A 199 -19.48 -33.40 -3.27
N HIS A 200 -20.73 -33.03 -3.55
CA HIS A 200 -21.78 -32.92 -2.55
C HIS A 200 -21.74 -34.20 -1.70
N LEU A 201 -21.09 -34.14 -0.54
CA LEU A 201 -21.43 -35.00 0.58
C LEU A 201 -22.85 -34.56 0.94
N THR A 202 -23.81 -35.23 0.33
CA THR A 202 -25.23 -35.21 0.67
C THR A 202 -25.38 -35.79 2.08
N TYR A 203 -24.96 -35.03 3.10
CA TYR A 203 -25.44 -35.26 4.44
C TYR A 203 -26.95 -35.00 4.42
N GLY A 204 -27.70 -36.09 4.57
CA GLY A 204 -29.15 -36.12 4.59
C GLY A 204 -29.70 -34.99 5.43
N SER A 205 -30.51 -34.15 4.81
CA SER A 205 -31.18 -33.04 5.45
C SER A 205 -32.34 -33.56 6.29
N TYR A 206 -32.04 -33.83 7.56
CA TYR A 206 -33.04 -33.71 8.62
C TYR A 206 -33.44 -32.23 8.67
N ARG A 207 -34.55 -31.87 8.02
CA ARG A 207 -35.15 -30.53 8.10
C ARG A 207 -36.12 -30.50 9.28
N PRO A 208 -35.86 -29.74 10.37
CA PRO A 208 -36.90 -29.46 11.34
C PRO A 208 -37.89 -28.49 10.71
N SER A 209 -39.12 -28.94 10.53
CA SER A 209 -40.27 -28.11 10.15
C SER A 209 -40.61 -27.16 11.29
N TYR A 210 -40.23 -25.89 11.18
CA TYR A 210 -40.85 -24.81 11.96
C TYR A 210 -41.83 -24.05 11.07
N SER A 211 -43.09 -24.10 11.50
CA SER A 211 -44.27 -23.53 10.87
C SER A 211 -44.30 -22.00 10.96
N TYR A 212 -44.87 -21.42 9.91
CA TYR A 212 -45.20 -20.02 9.65
C TYR A 212 -45.81 -19.23 10.81
N GLN A 213 -45.42 -17.96 10.89
CA GLN A 213 -46.21 -16.74 11.23
C GLN A 213 -45.17 -15.61 11.44
N THR A 214 -45.16 -14.42 10.85
CA THR A 214 -46.16 -13.57 10.22
C THR A 214 -45.47 -12.56 9.29
N ARG A 215 -46.23 -12.12 8.28
CA ARG A 215 -45.97 -10.98 7.39
C ARG A 215 -45.54 -9.71 8.14
N ARG A 216 -44.43 -9.11 7.71
CA ARG A 216 -44.36 -7.64 7.54
C ARG A 216 -43.79 -7.33 6.16
N GLN A 217 -44.70 -6.89 5.29
CA GLN A 217 -44.41 -6.31 3.99
C GLN A 217 -43.60 -5.04 4.22
N ASN A 218 -42.40 -4.97 3.66
CA ASN A 218 -41.66 -3.72 3.55
C ASN A 218 -41.65 -3.33 2.07
N PRO A 219 -42.32 -2.22 1.68
CA PRO A 219 -42.47 -1.88 0.28
C PRO A 219 -41.12 -1.50 -0.33
N ARG A 220 -40.83 -2.15 -1.45
CA ARG A 220 -39.74 -1.80 -2.37
C ARG A 220 -39.84 -0.33 -2.75
N ARG A 221 -38.98 0.51 -2.17
CA ARG A 221 -38.63 1.81 -2.78
C ARG A 221 -37.73 1.52 -3.98
N TYR A 222 -38.35 1.55 -5.15
CA TYR A 222 -37.65 1.81 -6.42
C TYR A 222 -36.95 3.16 -6.27
N ASN A 223 -35.66 3.14 -6.00
CA ASN A 223 -34.83 4.33 -6.08
C ASN A 223 -34.10 4.23 -7.42
N THR A 224 -34.65 4.89 -8.43
CA THR A 224 -34.00 5.14 -9.72
C THR A 224 -32.85 6.13 -9.51
N TYR A 225 -31.75 5.66 -8.94
CA TYR A 225 -30.47 6.36 -9.06
C TYR A 225 -29.74 5.76 -10.25
N VAL A 226 -29.64 6.59 -11.30
CA VAL A 226 -28.83 6.33 -12.48
C VAL A 226 -27.40 6.09 -12.01
N ASP A 227 -26.89 4.91 -12.33
CA ASP A 227 -25.57 4.41 -11.95
C ASP A 227 -24.50 5.19 -12.74
N TRP A 228 -24.15 6.39 -12.26
CA TRP A 228 -23.13 7.26 -12.86
C TRP A 228 -21.69 6.78 -12.65
N ASN A 229 -21.49 5.60 -12.04
CA ASN A 229 -20.17 5.09 -11.68
C ASN A 229 -19.50 4.21 -12.75
N LYS A 230 -19.95 4.32 -14.00
CA LYS A 230 -19.22 3.80 -15.17
C LYS A 230 -18.62 4.96 -15.95
N GLN A 231 -17.68 5.69 -15.35
CA GLN A 231 -16.79 6.54 -16.15
C GLN A 231 -15.91 5.63 -16.99
N SER A 232 -16.07 5.71 -18.31
CA SER A 232 -15.29 4.95 -19.28
C SER A 232 -13.81 5.33 -19.17
N ALA A 233 -12.91 4.41 -19.55
CA ALA A 233 -11.47 4.67 -19.57
C ALA A 233 -11.07 5.93 -20.37
N SER A 234 -11.94 6.45 -21.24
CA SER A 234 -11.78 7.74 -21.94
C SER A 234 -11.82 8.97 -21.03
N ASP A 235 -12.52 8.90 -19.89
CA ASP A 235 -12.68 10.05 -18.98
C ASP A 235 -11.43 10.28 -18.13
N TYR A 236 -10.59 9.25 -17.92
CA TYR A 236 -9.28 9.41 -17.27
C TYR A 236 -8.32 10.31 -18.06
N ALA A 237 -8.57 10.54 -19.36
CA ALA A 237 -7.79 11.50 -20.15
C ALA A 237 -8.22 12.96 -19.93
N ARG A 238 -9.46 13.19 -19.45
CA ARG A 238 -9.98 14.51 -19.07
C ARG A 238 -9.66 14.75 -17.60
N GLY A 239 -8.90 15.81 -17.31
CA GLY A 239 -8.73 16.28 -15.94
C GLY A 239 -10.07 16.72 -15.33
N CYS A 240 -10.09 16.92 -14.02
CA CYS A 240 -11.24 17.39 -13.25
C CYS A 240 -11.95 18.57 -13.94
N TYR A 241 -13.26 18.49 -14.12
CA TYR A 241 -14.08 19.51 -14.80
C TYR A 241 -14.09 20.87 -14.11
N LYS A 242 -13.68 20.95 -12.83
CA LYS A 242 -13.63 22.21 -12.10
C LYS A 242 -12.27 22.90 -12.18
N CYS A 243 -11.17 22.17 -12.24
CA CYS A 243 -9.83 22.77 -12.16
C CYS A 243 -8.82 22.30 -13.22
N GLY A 244 -9.20 21.32 -14.04
CA GLY A 244 -8.39 20.76 -15.12
C GLY A 244 -7.27 19.80 -14.67
N GLU A 245 -7.11 19.57 -13.37
CA GLU A 245 -6.07 18.67 -12.84
C GLU A 245 -6.44 17.20 -13.03
N ARG A 246 -5.43 16.40 -13.36
CA ARG A 246 -5.53 14.94 -13.31
C ARG A 246 -5.32 14.51 -11.86
N ASN A 247 -5.92 13.39 -11.43
CA ASN A 247 -5.86 12.78 -10.08
C ASN A 247 -7.02 13.06 -9.11
N HIS A 248 -8.07 13.77 -9.54
CA HIS A 248 -9.35 13.80 -8.83
C HIS A 248 -10.49 14.07 -9.81
N ASN A 249 -11.74 13.89 -9.36
CA ASN A 249 -12.94 14.14 -10.14
C ASN A 249 -13.71 15.36 -9.60
N GLU A 250 -14.82 15.72 -10.23
CA GLU A 250 -15.61 16.90 -9.86
C GLU A 250 -16.14 16.87 -8.42
N THR A 251 -16.48 15.68 -7.92
CA THR A 251 -17.04 15.50 -6.56
C THR A 251 -15.98 15.58 -5.48
N THR A 252 -14.72 15.32 -5.81
CA THR A 252 -13.57 15.39 -4.89
C THR A 252 -12.72 16.64 -5.09
N CYS A 253 -13.14 17.56 -5.98
CA CYS A 253 -12.44 18.81 -6.22
C CYS A 253 -12.61 19.77 -5.04
N ARG A 254 -11.49 20.33 -4.56
CA ARG A 254 -11.50 21.36 -3.51
C ARG A 254 -12.25 22.63 -3.89
N HIS A 255 -12.43 22.88 -5.20
CA HIS A 255 -13.14 24.04 -5.68
C HIS A 255 -14.65 23.75 -5.72
N PRO A 256 -15.50 24.57 -5.10
CA PRO A 256 -16.95 24.35 -5.15
C PRO A 256 -17.51 24.63 -6.55
N GLN A 257 -16.88 25.52 -7.31
CA GLN A 257 -17.27 25.95 -8.66
C GLN A 257 -16.11 25.81 -9.66
N PRO A 258 -16.39 25.68 -10.97
CA PRO A 258 -15.35 25.64 -11.99
C PRO A 258 -14.50 26.91 -12.01
N LEU A 259 -13.17 26.74 -11.96
CA LEU A 259 -12.22 27.84 -12.09
C LEU A 259 -12.27 28.43 -13.50
N VAL A 260 -12.29 29.77 -13.59
CA VAL A 260 -12.19 30.48 -14.86
C VAL A 260 -10.71 30.72 -15.17
N CYS A 261 -10.25 30.24 -16.32
CA CYS A 261 -8.86 30.40 -16.77
C CYS A 261 -8.56 31.87 -17.07
N ASN A 262 -7.47 32.42 -16.51
CA ASN A 262 -7.10 33.82 -16.74
C ASN A 262 -6.62 34.10 -18.17
N ASN A 263 -6.15 33.08 -18.90
CA ASN A 263 -5.64 33.24 -20.25
C ASN A 263 -6.78 33.22 -21.29
N CYS A 264 -7.60 32.16 -21.32
CA CYS A 264 -8.66 32.00 -22.33
C CYS A 264 -10.08 32.37 -21.86
N ARG A 265 -10.25 32.75 -20.59
CA ARG A 265 -11.55 33.05 -19.95
C ARG A 265 -12.58 31.90 -19.97
N ARG A 266 -12.19 30.68 -20.31
CA ARG A 266 -13.07 29.49 -20.26
C ARG A 266 -13.02 28.83 -18.88
N PRO A 267 -14.16 28.32 -18.37
CA PRO A 267 -14.20 27.60 -17.10
C PRO A 267 -13.54 26.21 -17.20
N GLY A 268 -13.23 25.63 -16.04
CA GLY A 268 -12.87 24.22 -15.88
C GLY A 268 -11.38 23.88 -15.99
N HIS A 269 -10.49 24.86 -15.95
CA HIS A 269 -9.04 24.60 -15.88
C HIS A 269 -8.23 25.78 -15.32
N LYS A 270 -7.09 25.48 -14.68
CA LYS A 270 -6.07 26.48 -14.31
C LYS A 270 -5.30 26.98 -15.53
N SER A 271 -4.77 28.21 -15.48
CA SER A 271 -4.02 28.82 -16.59
C SER A 271 -2.87 27.95 -17.11
N ARG A 272 -2.15 27.23 -16.22
CA ARG A 272 -1.07 26.30 -16.58
C ARG A 272 -1.50 25.14 -17.48
N PHE A 273 -2.80 24.83 -17.51
CA PHE A 273 -3.38 23.77 -18.35
C PHE A 273 -4.12 24.35 -19.57
N CYS A 274 -4.00 25.65 -19.82
CA CYS A 274 -4.59 26.30 -21.00
C CYS A 274 -3.84 25.84 -22.26
N ARG A 275 -4.59 25.43 -23.30
CA ARG A 275 -4.05 25.06 -24.62
C ARG A 275 -3.82 26.25 -25.56
N GLN A 276 -4.23 27.45 -25.14
CA GLN A 276 -4.04 28.71 -25.89
C GLN A 276 -2.80 29.46 -25.39
N GLN A 277 -1.74 28.72 -25.04
CA GLN A 277 -0.45 29.32 -24.72
C GLN A 277 0.28 29.68 -26.00
#